data_AF-A0A949NHU0-F1
#
_entry.id   AF-A0A949NHU0-F1
#
_cell.length_a   1.000
_cell.length_b   1.000
_cell.length_c   1.000
_cell.angle_alpha   90.00
_cell.angle_beta   90.00
_cell.angle_gamma   90.00
#
_symmetry.space_group_name_H-M   'P 1'
#
loop_
_entity.id
_entity.type
_entity.pdbx_description
1 polymer ?
#
loop_
_entity_poly.entity_id
_entity_poly.type
_entity_poly.pdbx_seq_one_letter_code
_entity_poly.pdbx_strand_id
1 'polypeptide(L)'
;MLILDLPEDLDHLLARFAKDLGISREELALRAIKERIEDLEDLATAEAVLAKDNGKRIPLAEILAEFGDDPDGDGSSLHAAE
;
A
#
# COMPACT_ATOMS: atom_id res chain seq x y z
N MET A 1 21.24 -13.41 -0.87
CA MET A 1 21.11 -13.80 0.54
C MET A 1 21.56 -12.60 1.36
N LEU A 2 20.63 -11.94 2.04
CA LEU A 2 20.92 -10.85 2.97
C LEU A 2 21.11 -11.47 4.36
N ILE A 3 22.16 -11.08 5.09
CA ILE A 3 22.36 -11.51 6.48
C ILE A 3 22.04 -10.31 7.36
N LEU A 4 21.06 -10.47 8.25
CA LEU A 4 20.66 -9.47 9.21
C LEU A 4 21.17 -9.91 10.59
N ASP A 5 21.97 -9.05 11.20
CA ASP A 5 22.34 -9.20 12.62
C ASP A 5 21.25 -8.52 13.45
N LEU A 6 20.41 -9.34 14.09
CA LEU A 6 19.26 -8.86 14.83
C LEU A 6 19.55 -8.87 16.34
N PRO A 7 19.11 -7.84 17.08
CA PRO A 7 19.06 -7.88 18.52
C PRO A 7 18.30 -9.12 19.04
N GLU A 8 18.76 -9.69 20.15
CA GLU A 8 18.24 -10.96 20.70
C GLU A 8 16.73 -10.89 21.03
N ASP A 9 16.27 -9.75 21.53
CA ASP A 9 14.85 -9.49 21.80
C ASP A 9 14.01 -9.52 20.53
N LEU A 10 14.52 -8.98 19.42
CA LEU A 10 13.84 -8.99 18.13
C LEU A 10 13.83 -10.38 17.49
N ASP A 11 14.92 -11.15 17.60
CA ASP A 11 14.94 -12.55 17.13
C ASP A 11 13.92 -13.41 17.89
N HIS A 12 13.83 -13.24 19.21
CA HIS A 12 12.81 -13.92 20.02
C HIS A 12 11.38 -13.52 19.63
N LEU A 13 11.16 -12.23 19.35
CA LEU A 13 9.87 -11.73 18.91
C LEU A 13 9.47 -12.35 17.56
N LEU A 14 10.38 -12.34 16.58
CA LEU A 14 10.17 -12.95 15.26
C LEU A 14 9.90 -14.45 15.38
N ALA A 15 10.68 -15.16 16.19
CA ALA A 15 10.49 -16.59 16.42
C ALA A 15 9.11 -16.91 16.99
N ARG A 16 8.64 -16.12 17.97
CA ARG A 16 7.32 -16.29 18.58
C ARG A 16 6.21 -16.09 17.55
N PHE A 17 6.23 -14.97 16.83
CA PHE A 17 5.19 -14.67 15.84
C PHE A 17 5.20 -15.63 14.65
N ALA A 18 6.38 -16.04 14.18
CA ALA A 18 6.50 -17.02 13.11
C ALA A 18 5.87 -18.36 13.52
N LYS A 19 6.10 -18.78 14.77
CA LYS A 19 5.48 -19.98 15.35
C LYS A 19 3.96 -19.87 15.42
N ASP A 20 3.43 -18.74 15.92
CA ASP A 20 1.99 -18.52 16.05
C ASP A 20 1.27 -18.51 14.69
N LEU A 21 1.96 -18.04 13.65
CA LEU A 21 1.46 -17.98 12.27
C LEU A 21 1.73 -19.27 11.47
N GLY A 22 2.52 -20.20 12.00
CA GLY A 22 2.88 -21.45 11.32
C GLY A 22 3.78 -21.27 10.10
N ILE A 23 4.58 -20.19 10.06
CA ILE A 23 5.50 -19.86 8.96
C ILE A 23 6.95 -19.81 9.42
N SER A 24 7.90 -19.75 8.49
CA SER A 24 9.32 -19.59 8.82
C SER A 24 9.63 -18.17 9.31
N ARG A 25 10.72 -18.01 10.09
CA ARG A 25 11.17 -16.69 10.56
C ARG A 25 11.59 -15.82 9.39
N GLU A 26 12.27 -16.41 8.42
CA GLU A 26 12.75 -15.76 7.22
C GLU A 26 11.58 -15.24 6.38
N GLU A 27 10.52 -16.04 6.21
CA GLU A 27 9.30 -15.63 5.51
C GLU A 27 8.60 -14.48 6.23
N LEU A 28 8.45 -14.57 7.55
CA LEU A 28 7.85 -13.48 8.33
C LEU A 28 8.67 -12.19 8.23
N ALA A 29 9.99 -12.28 8.35
CA ALA A 29 10.88 -11.12 8.24
C ALA A 29 10.82 -10.48 6.86
N LEU A 30 10.86 -11.28 5.79
CA LEU A 30 10.73 -10.79 4.41
C LEU A 30 9.39 -10.11 4.17
N ARG A 31 8.30 -10.71 4.67
CA ARG A 31 6.96 -10.12 4.58
C ARG A 31 6.89 -8.77 5.30
N ALA A 32 7.37 -8.71 6.54
CA ALA A 32 7.36 -7.47 7.33
C ALA A 32 8.19 -6.36 6.68
N ILE A 33 9.37 -6.70 6.12
CA ILE A 33 10.21 -5.74 5.39
C ILE A 33 9.48 -5.24 4.14
N LYS A 34 8.85 -6.14 3.38
CA LYS A 34 8.10 -5.78 2.17
C LYS A 34 6.95 -4.84 2.48
N GLU A 35 6.09 -5.21 3.44
CA GLU A 35 4.95 -4.39 3.87
C GLU A 35 5.43 -2.99 4.30
N ARG A 36 6.55 -2.92 5.06
CA ARG A 36 7.11 -1.64 5.48
C ARG A 36 7.63 -0.78 4.33
N ILE A 37 8.19 -1.38 3.28
CA ILE A 37 8.65 -0.64 2.10
C ILE A 37 7.43 -0.08 1.35
N GLU A 38 6.39 -0.89 1.15
CA GLU A 38 5.14 -0.47 0.49
C GLU A 38 4.49 0.70 1.26
N ASP A 39 4.41 0.63 2.59
CA ASP A 39 3.91 1.73 3.44
C ASP A 39 4.69 3.04 3.24
N LEU A 40 6.01 2.95 3.05
CA LEU A 40 6.87 4.13 2.85
C LEU A 40 6.66 4.75 1.46
N GLU A 41 6.45 3.91 0.44
CA GLU A 41 6.13 4.37 -0.91
C GLU A 41 4.75 5.05 -0.97
N ASP A 42 3.77 4.48 -0.29
CA ASP A 42 2.42 5.05 -0.16
C ASP A 42 2.46 6.39 0.56
N LEU A 43 3.21 6.47 1.67
CA LEU A 43 3.39 7.72 2.41
C LEU A 43 4.05 8.78 1.53
N ALA A 44 5.15 8.45 0.85
CA ALA A 44 5.84 9.38 -0.03
C ALA A 44 4.95 9.88 -1.17
N THR A 45 4.11 9.00 -1.72
CA THR A 45 3.13 9.36 -2.77
C THR A 45 2.07 10.31 -2.21
N ALA A 46 1.52 10.02 -1.03
CA ALA A 46 0.54 10.87 -0.38
C ALA A 46 1.11 12.26 -0.07
N GLU A 47 2.33 12.33 0.46
CA GLU A 47 3.04 13.58 0.72
C GLU A 47 3.29 14.38 -0.57
N ALA A 48 3.70 13.71 -1.66
CA ALA A 48 3.92 14.36 -2.94
C ALA A 48 2.63 14.93 -3.54
N VAL A 49 1.51 14.24 -3.38
CA VAL A 49 0.18 14.72 -3.79
C VAL A 49 -0.24 15.92 -2.93
N LEU A 50 -0.10 15.82 -1.61
CA LEU A 50 -0.43 16.90 -0.68
C LEU A 50 0.43 18.15 -0.93
N ALA A 51 1.72 18.00 -1.22
CA ALA A 51 2.60 19.12 -1.55
C ALA A 51 2.18 19.87 -2.81
N LYS A 52 1.45 19.21 -3.73
CA LYS A 52 0.89 19.79 -4.95
C LYS A 52 -0.57 20.20 -4.81
N ASP A 53 -1.20 19.95 -3.65
CA ASP A 53 -2.59 20.34 -3.40
C ASP A 53 -2.68 21.87 -3.41
N ASN A 54 -3.48 22.40 -4.33
CA ASN A 54 -3.75 23.83 -4.45
C ASN A 54 -4.86 24.29 -3.49
N GLY A 55 -5.35 23.42 -2.61
CA GLY A 55 -6.38 23.70 -1.63
C GLY A 55 -7.77 23.82 -2.23
N LYS A 56 -7.95 23.58 -3.54
CA LYS A 56 -9.27 23.57 -4.16
C LYS A 56 -10.09 22.45 -3.54
N ARG A 57 -11.30 22.79 -3.13
CA ARG A 57 -12.31 21.84 -2.63
C ARG A 57 -13.48 21.90 -3.59
N ILE A 58 -13.90 20.74 -4.08
CA ILE A 58 -15.02 20.62 -5.03
C ILE A 58 -16.18 20.00 -4.26
N PRO A 59 -17.37 20.63 -4.25
CA PRO A 59 -18.56 20.04 -3.63
C PRO A 59 -18.87 18.67 -4.24
N LEU A 60 -19.29 17.72 -3.40
CA LEU A 60 -19.65 16.37 -3.85
C LEU A 60 -20.73 16.38 -4.94
N ALA A 61 -21.68 17.33 -4.88
CA ALA A 61 -22.72 17.49 -5.90
C ALA A 61 -22.15 17.82 -7.29
N GLU A 62 -21.04 18.56 -7.36
CA GLU A 62 -20.37 18.88 -8.63
C GLU A 62 -19.64 17.65 -9.18
N ILE A 63 -18.98 16.87 -8.33
CA ILE A 63 -18.34 15.60 -8.72
C ILE A 63 -19.37 14.59 -9.23
N LEU A 64 -20.52 14.47 -8.57
CA LEU A 64 -21.60 13.58 -8.99
C LEU A 64 -22.27 14.04 -10.29
N ALA A 65 -22.39 15.35 -10.51
CA ALA A 65 -22.88 15.86 -11.79
C ALA A 65 -21.89 15.65 -12.93
N GLU A 66 -20.58 15.66 -12.65
CA GLU A 66 -19.52 15.47 -13.65
C GLU A 66 -19.26 13.99 -13.97
N PHE A 67 -19.35 13.11 -12.98
CA PHE A 67 -18.93 11.70 -13.10
C PHE A 67 -20.00 10.67 -12.67
N GLY A 68 -21.19 11.09 -12.26
CA GLY A 68 -22.23 10.19 -11.71
C GLY A 68 -23.18 9.58 -12.75
N ASP A 69 -23.18 10.08 -13.99
CA ASP A 69 -24.00 9.56 -15.09
C ASP A 69 -23.18 8.56 -15.94
N ASP A 70 -22.67 7.49 -15.33
CA ASP A 70 -22.13 6.34 -16.07
C ASP A 70 -23.22 5.26 -16.15
N PRO A 71 -24.10 5.27 -17.17
CA PRO A 71 -25.15 4.26 -17.33
C PRO A 71 -24.60 2.90 -17.80
N ASP A 72 -23.33 2.82 -18.17
CA ASP A 72 -22.72 1.63 -18.77
C ASP A 72 -21.64 1.04 -17.85
N GLY A 73 -22.10 0.51 -16.71
CA GLY A 73 -21.36 -0.53 -16.01
C GLY A 73 -21.34 -1.82 -16.85
N ASP A 74 -20.55 -1.86 -17.93
CA ASP A 74 -20.01 -3.11 -18.45
C ASP A 74 -18.49 -3.10 -18.26
N GLY A 75 -18.01 -4.15 -17.61
CA GLY A 75 -16.59 -4.35 -17.41
C GLY A 75 -15.87 -4.48 -18.75
N SER A 76 -14.60 -4.10 -18.73
CA SER A 76 -13.63 -4.34 -19.80
C SER A 76 -13.68 -3.38 -20.98
N SER A 77 -12.87 -2.30 -20.91
CA SER A 77 -11.94 -1.93 -22.00
C SER A 77 -11.11 -0.68 -21.67
N LEU A 78 -9.99 -0.87 -20.97
CA LEU A 78 -8.84 0.05 -21.06
C LEU A 78 -7.59 -0.75 -21.41
N HIS A 79 -7.68 -1.44 -22.54
CA HIS A 79 -6.53 -1.71 -23.40
C HIS A 79 -6.98 -1.47 -24.84
N ALA A 80 -6.73 -0.27 -25.35
CA ALA A 80 -6.35 -0.05 -26.75
C ALA A 80 -6.10 1.44 -27.02
N ALA A 81 -4.84 1.71 -27.42
CA ALA A 81 -4.39 2.77 -28.31
C ALA A 81 -4.40 4.21 -27.73
N GLU A 82 -3.39 5.04 -27.98
CA GLU A 82 -2.41 5.09 -29.08
C GLU A 82 -0.97 5.34 -28.59
#